data_AF-A0A7X9P7P8-F1
#
_entry.id   AF-A0A7X9P7P8-F1
#
_cell.length_a   1.000
_cell.length_b   1.000
_cell.length_c   1.000
_cell.angle_alpha   90.00
_cell.angle_beta   90.00
_cell.angle_gamma   90.00
#
_symmetry.space_group_name_H-M   'P 1'
#
loop_
_entity.id
_entity.type
_entity.pdbx_description
1 polymer ?
#
loop_
_entity_poly.entity_id
_entity_poly.type
_entity_poly.pdbx_seq_one_letter_code
_entity_poly.pdbx_strand_id
1 'polypeptide(L)'
;MVRIAVLELVFSLTAVWNCAAQGNLIGFWGFDQGAAADSSGKGNHGRIVGAPVVTDGAAGKALEFNGGTDYVDLQRNLFNGLSEFTIALYRKPYAWGYKVSLAG
;
A
#
# COMPACT_ATOMS: atom_id res chain seq x y z
N MET A 1 -45.84 -22.08 25.95
CA MET A 1 -45.44 -21.33 24.73
C MET A 1 -43.99 -21.66 24.44
N VAL A 2 -43.74 -22.51 23.45
CA VAL A 2 -42.40 -22.90 23.01
C VAL A 2 -41.85 -21.74 22.19
N ARG A 3 -40.87 -21.02 22.72
CA ARG A 3 -40.16 -19.99 21.96
C ARG A 3 -39.08 -20.68 21.14
N ILE A 4 -39.28 -20.66 19.82
CA ILE A 4 -38.39 -21.16 18.78
C ILE A 4 -37.06 -20.39 18.86
N ALA A 5 -35.95 -21.11 19.01
CA ALA A 5 -34.61 -20.56 18.87
C ALA A 5 -34.27 -20.48 17.38
N VAL A 6 -34.15 -19.26 16.85
CA VAL A 6 -33.48 -19.05 15.55
C VAL A 6 -31.98 -18.94 15.83
N LEU A 7 -31.28 -19.89 15.24
CA LEU A 7 -29.85 -20.10 15.18
C LEU A 7 -29.24 -19.06 14.22
N GLU A 8 -28.72 -17.96 14.73
CA GLU A 8 -27.88 -17.05 13.92
C GLU A 8 -26.41 -17.47 14.07
N LEU A 9 -25.97 -18.23 13.08
CA LEU A 9 -24.59 -18.63 12.81
C LEU A 9 -23.78 -17.41 12.35
N VAL A 10 -23.36 -16.54 13.27
CA VAL A 10 -22.34 -15.52 12.96
C VAL A 10 -20.96 -16.12 13.23
N PHE A 11 -20.49 -16.93 12.27
CA PHE A 11 -19.15 -17.51 12.29
C PHE A 11 -18.14 -16.54 11.64
N SER A 12 -17.26 -15.99 12.49
CA SER A 12 -15.99 -15.33 12.17
C SER A 12 -16.08 -13.92 11.57
N LEU A 13 -15.17 -12.98 11.81
CA LEU A 13 -13.77 -13.12 12.19
C LEU A 13 -13.31 -11.80 12.84
N THR A 14 -13.39 -11.66 14.16
CA THR A 14 -12.48 -10.74 14.85
C THR A 14 -11.24 -11.52 15.28
N ALA A 15 -10.66 -12.30 14.35
CA ALA A 15 -9.25 -12.59 14.46
C ALA A 15 -8.57 -11.22 14.30
N VAL A 16 -8.15 -10.69 15.44
CA VAL A 16 -7.26 -9.56 15.59
C VAL A 16 -6.21 -9.62 14.48
N TRP A 17 -6.39 -8.79 13.44
CA TRP A 17 -5.32 -8.43 12.51
C TRP A 17 -4.32 -7.53 13.23
N ASN A 18 -3.92 -7.87 14.46
CA ASN A 18 -2.72 -7.32 15.03
C ASN A 18 -1.55 -8.17 14.52
N CYS A 19 -1.29 -8.07 13.21
CA CYS A 19 0.00 -8.48 12.69
C CYS A 19 1.01 -7.65 13.47
N ALA A 20 1.89 -8.28 14.26
CA ALA A 20 2.87 -7.59 15.08
C ALA A 20 3.85 -6.72 14.26
N ALA A 21 3.73 -6.69 12.93
CA ALA A 21 4.32 -5.70 12.04
C ALA A 21 3.63 -4.32 12.07
N GLN A 22 2.35 -4.21 12.44
CA GLN A 22 1.59 -2.94 12.44
C GLN A 22 2.07 -1.95 13.52
N GLY A 23 2.66 -2.43 14.62
CA GLY A 23 3.07 -1.56 15.73
C GLY A 23 4.06 -0.48 15.31
N ASN A 24 4.99 -0.81 14.41
CA ASN A 24 6.02 0.11 13.89
C ASN A 24 5.84 0.44 12.40
N LEU A 25 4.73 0.03 11.78
CA LEU A 25 4.42 0.36 10.39
C LEU A 25 3.91 1.79 10.33
N ILE A 26 4.65 2.65 9.62
CA ILE A 26 4.30 4.06 9.47
C ILE A 26 3.32 4.26 8.30
N GLY A 27 3.36 3.42 7.27
CA GLY A 27 2.42 3.51 6.15
C GLY A 27 2.46 2.29 5.24
N PHE A 28 1.32 1.98 4.63
CA PHE A 28 1.20 0.93 3.62
C PHE A 28 0.21 1.35 2.54
N TRP A 29 0.67 1.40 1.30
CA TRP A 29 -0.12 1.82 0.13
C TRP A 29 -0.15 0.70 -0.91
N GLY A 30 -1.30 0.03 -1.04
CA GLY A 30 -1.48 -1.11 -1.95
C GLY A 30 -2.15 -0.79 -3.29
N PHE A 31 -2.74 0.41 -3.45
CA PHE A 31 -3.34 0.89 -4.71
C PHE A 31 -4.50 0.06 -5.30
N ASP A 32 -5.02 -0.97 -4.62
CA ASP A 32 -6.13 -1.82 -5.11
C ASP A 32 -7.39 -1.04 -5.51
N GLN A 33 -7.62 0.11 -4.86
CA GLN A 33 -8.75 1.00 -5.12
C GLN A 33 -8.41 2.11 -6.13
N GLY A 34 -7.26 2.03 -6.82
CA GLY A 34 -6.75 3.08 -7.69
C GLY A 34 -6.35 4.36 -6.94
N ALA A 35 -6.20 4.30 -5.62
CA ALA A 35 -5.89 5.43 -4.76
C ALA A 35 -4.69 5.13 -3.87
N ALA A 36 -3.94 6.17 -3.50
CA ALA A 36 -2.85 6.09 -2.53
C ALA A 36 -3.39 6.10 -1.09
N ALA A 37 -4.32 5.20 -0.77
CA ALA A 37 -4.88 5.07 0.57
C ALA A 37 -3.92 4.31 1.49
N ASP A 38 -3.63 4.88 2.65
CA ASP A 38 -2.86 4.21 3.70
C ASP A 38 -3.73 3.19 4.45
N SER A 39 -3.33 1.93 4.42
CA SER A 39 -4.00 0.83 5.14
C SER A 39 -3.25 0.41 6.41
N SER A 40 -2.20 1.14 6.82
CA SER A 40 -1.50 0.90 8.10
C SER A 40 -2.31 1.31 9.33
N GLY A 41 -3.38 2.10 9.13
CA GLY A 41 -4.16 2.69 10.22
C GLY A 41 -3.59 3.99 10.80
N LYS A 42 -2.53 4.55 10.19
CA LYS A 42 -1.91 5.82 10.64
C LYS A 42 -2.47 7.07 9.93
N GLY A 43 -3.37 6.88 8.97
CA GLY A 43 -4.00 7.99 8.24
C GLY A 43 -3.04 8.71 7.30
N ASN A 44 -1.92 8.07 6.94
CA ASN A 44 -0.89 8.64 6.08
C ASN A 44 -1.26 8.55 4.59
N HIS A 45 -2.50 8.89 4.24
CA HIS A 45 -2.99 8.86 2.85
C HIS A 45 -2.13 9.76 1.96
N GLY A 46 -1.80 9.26 0.78
CA GLY A 46 -1.14 10.01 -0.28
C GLY A 46 -2.15 10.62 -1.25
N ARG A 47 -1.75 11.71 -1.88
CA ARG A 47 -2.42 12.35 -3.00
C ARG A 47 -1.67 11.97 -4.27
N ILE A 48 -2.37 11.35 -5.20
CA ILE A 48 -1.83 11.08 -6.54
C ILE A 48 -1.76 12.41 -7.30
N VAL A 49 -0.60 12.72 -7.86
CA VAL A 49 -0.35 13.86 -8.74
C VAL A 49 -0.04 13.33 -10.14
N GLY A 50 -0.56 14.02 -11.16
CA GLY A 50 -0.52 13.54 -12.53
C GLY A 50 -1.68 12.60 -12.84
N ALA A 51 -1.45 11.65 -13.73
CA ALA A 51 -2.43 10.64 -14.14
C ALA A 51 -1.78 9.27 -14.34
N PRO A 52 -1.14 8.69 -13.29
CA PRO A 52 -0.53 7.37 -13.41
C PRO A 52 -1.60 6.32 -13.73
N VAL A 53 -1.22 5.32 -14.53
CA VAL A 53 -2.12 4.24 -14.94
C VAL A 53 -2.21 3.21 -13.81
N VAL A 54 -3.42 2.82 -13.43
CA VAL A 54 -3.64 1.71 -12.51
C VAL A 54 -3.52 0.40 -13.29
N THR A 55 -2.57 -0.44 -12.91
CA THR A 55 -2.27 -1.72 -13.59
C THR A 55 -2.21 -2.86 -12.58
N ASP A 56 -2.04 -4.09 -13.05
CA ASP A 56 -1.82 -5.25 -12.18
C ASP A 56 -0.39 -5.23 -11.61
N GLY A 57 -0.30 -5.34 -10.29
CA GLY A 57 0.94 -5.34 -9.52
C GLY A 57 1.38 -6.75 -9.11
N ALA A 58 2.50 -6.83 -8.39
CA ALA A 58 2.98 -8.08 -7.80
C ALA A 58 2.05 -8.62 -6.70
N ALA A 59 1.32 -7.73 -6.05
CA ALA A 59 0.28 -8.05 -5.08
C ALA A 59 -0.86 -7.04 -5.28
N GLY A 60 -1.94 -7.47 -5.94
CA GLY A 60 -3.09 -6.60 -6.22
C GLY A 60 -2.82 -5.64 -7.39
N LYS A 61 -3.22 -4.37 -7.23
CA LYS A 61 -2.97 -3.31 -8.22
C LYS A 61 -1.70 -2.52 -7.94
N ALA A 62 -1.25 -1.75 -8.92
CA ALA A 62 -0.10 -0.87 -8.82
C ALA A 62 -0.33 0.40 -9.65
N LEU A 63 0.47 1.44 -9.35
CA LEU A 63 0.56 2.65 -10.16
C LEU A 63 1.75 2.54 -11.12
N GLU A 64 1.48 2.77 -12.38
CA GLU A 64 2.48 2.94 -13.42
C GLU A 64 2.75 4.43 -13.62
N PHE A 65 3.99 4.84 -13.32
CA PHE A 65 4.42 6.23 -13.39
C PHE A 65 5.12 6.51 -14.71
N ASN A 66 4.82 7.67 -15.32
CA ASN A 66 5.46 8.11 -16.57
C ASN A 66 6.94 8.55 -16.42
N GLY A 67 7.49 8.59 -15.20
CA GLY A 67 8.88 8.97 -14.93
C GLY A 67 9.17 10.47 -15.01
N GLY A 68 8.15 11.33 -15.16
CA GLY A 68 8.31 12.78 -15.24
C GLY A 68 7.41 13.54 -14.27
N THR A 69 6.09 13.44 -14.45
CA THR A 69 5.11 14.26 -13.72
C THR A 69 4.24 13.47 -12.76
N ASP A 70 4.20 12.14 -12.89
CA ASP A 70 3.39 11.29 -12.02
C ASP A 70 4.15 10.96 -10.73
N TYR A 71 3.51 11.19 -9.58
CA TYR A 71 4.03 10.78 -8.27
C TYR A 71 2.91 10.72 -7.23
N VAL A 72 3.22 10.15 -6.06
CA VAL A 72 2.36 10.18 -4.88
C VAL A 72 2.96 11.17 -3.88
N ASP A 73 2.21 12.22 -3.58
CA ASP A 73 2.57 13.19 -2.54
C ASP A 73 1.91 12.79 -1.22
N LEU A 74 2.71 12.53 -0.19
CA LEU A 74 2.20 12.21 1.15
C LEU A 74 1.75 13.46 1.91
N GLN A 75 2.07 14.66 1.43
CA GLN A 75 1.69 15.95 2.04
C GLN A 75 2.16 16.12 3.48
N ARG A 76 3.14 15.32 3.91
CA ARG A 76 3.73 15.30 5.26
C ARG A 76 5.09 14.61 5.24
N ASN A 77 5.92 14.90 6.24
CA ASN A 77 7.20 14.23 6.41
C ASN A 77 7.04 13.01 7.34
N LEU A 78 7.08 11.80 6.78
CA LEU A 78 6.96 10.56 7.55
C LEU A 78 8.19 10.20 8.36
N PHE A 79 9.34 10.80 8.08
CA PHE A 79 10.63 10.41 8.65
C PHE A 79 11.11 11.36 9.75
N ASN A 80 10.34 12.39 10.07
CA ASN A 80 10.73 13.38 11.07
C ASN A 80 10.87 12.73 12.46
N GLY A 81 12.07 12.81 13.05
CA GLY A 81 12.34 12.28 14.40
C GLY A 81 12.56 10.77 14.47
N LEU A 82 12.68 10.06 13.34
CA LEU A 82 13.07 8.65 13.32
C LEU A 82 14.59 8.52 13.37
N SER A 83 15.10 7.69 14.28
CA SER A 83 16.53 7.32 14.29
C SER A 83 16.86 6.28 13.21
N GLU A 84 15.91 5.39 12.92
CA GLU A 84 16.04 4.30 11.96
C GLU A 84 14.68 4.01 11.31
N PHE A 85 14.69 3.59 10.04
CA PHE A 85 13.47 3.19 9.33
C PHE A 85 13.79 2.16 8.23
N THR A 86 12.75 1.51 7.71
CA THR A 86 12.86 0.58 6.57
C THR A 86 11.77 0.92 5.56
N ILE A 87 12.14 0.94 4.27
CA ILE A 87 11.19 1.06 3.16
C ILE A 87 11.28 -0.23 2.34
N ALA A 88 10.14 -0.87 2.13
CA ALA A 88 10.00 -2.02 1.24
C ALA A 88 8.94 -1.69 0.19
N LEU A 89 9.22 -2.04 -1.07
CA LEU A 89 8.29 -1.83 -2.17
C LEU A 89 8.49 -2.87 -3.28
N TYR A 90 7.39 -3.20 -3.96
CA TYR A 90 7.46 -3.89 -5.24
C TYR A 90 7.64 -2.85 -6.35
N ARG A 91 8.64 -3.03 -7.21
CA ARG A 91 8.81 -2.24 -8.43
C ARG A 91 9.03 -3.16 -9.62
N LYS A 92 8.42 -2.79 -10.76
CA LYS A 92 8.72 -3.36 -12.06
C LYS A 92 9.37 -2.27 -12.91
N PRO A 93 10.71 -2.30 -13.12
CA PRO A 93 11.35 -1.30 -13.95
C PRO A 93 10.89 -1.45 -15.40
N TYR A 94 10.66 -0.31 -16.07
CA TYR A 94 10.48 -0.29 -17.51
C TYR A 94 11.80 -0.67 -18.19
N ALA A 95 11.82 -1.82 -18.85
CA ALA A 95 12.94 -2.21 -19.69
C ALA A 95 12.87 -1.41 -21.01
N TRP A 96 13.37 -0.18 -21.01
CA TRP A 96 13.79 0.40 -22.28
C TRP A 96 14.95 -0.45 -22.79
N GLY A 97 14.82 -1.00 -24.00
CA GLY A 97 15.63 -2.09 -24.55
C GLY A 97 17.11 -1.78 -24.80
N TYR A 98 17.87 -1.33 -23.81
CA TYR A 98 19.32 -1.29 -23.82
C TYR A 98 19.87 -1.89 -22.53
N LYS A 99 20.75 -2.86 -22.76
CA LYS A 99 21.43 -3.67 -21.75
C LYS A 99 22.24 -2.78 -20.81
N VAL A 100 22.27 -3.17 -19.54
CA VAL A 100 23.24 -2.67 -18.56
C VAL A 100 24.66 -2.90 -19.11
N SER A 101 25.40 -1.81 -19.34
CA SER A 101 26.86 -1.83 -19.38
C SER A 101 27.34 -1.27 -18.05
N LEU A 102 27.91 -2.13 -17.20
CA LEU A 102 28.75 -1.69 -16.11
C LEU A 102 30.06 -1.19 -16.74
N ALA A 103 30.24 0.12 -16.81
CA ALA A 103 31.57 0.71 -16.86
C ALA A 103 31.93 1.11 -15.43
N GLY A 104 33.08 0.63 -14.96
CA GLY A 104 33.56 0.75 -13.59
C GLY A 104 33.95 2.16 -13.17
#